data_AF-A0AAX3BC35-F1
#
_entry.id   AF-A0AAX3BC35-F1
#
_cell.length_a   1.000
_cell.length_b   1.000
_cell.length_c   1.000
_cell.angle_alpha   90.00
_cell.angle_beta   90.00
_cell.angle_gamma   90.00
#
_symmetry.space_group_name_H-M   'P 1'
#
loop_
_entity.id
_entity.type
_entity.pdbx_description
1 polymer ?
#
loop_
_entity_poly.entity_id
_entity_poly.type
_entity_poly.pdbx_seq_one_letter_code
_entity_poly.pdbx_strand_id
1 'polypeptide(L)' 'MNRLYAYLRLYANFFQPVMKMTEKKRIGSKLQKKHDDIKTPYQRLLESSYVSEAQKS' A
#
# COMPACT_ATOMS: atom_id res chain seq x y z
N MET A 1 -2.12 -6.10 27.61
CA MET A 1 -2.97 -6.78 26.60
C MET A 1 -2.84 -6.18 25.19
N ASN A 2 -1.64 -5.81 24.70
CA ASN A 2 -1.47 -5.16 23.37
C ASN A 2 -0.37 -5.75 22.48
N ARG A 3 0.40 -6.75 22.95
CA ARG A 3 1.54 -7.29 22.19
C ARG A 3 1.09 -8.01 20.92
N LEU A 4 0.01 -8.80 20.98
CA LEU A 4 -0.54 -9.47 19.80
C LEU A 4 -0.97 -8.47 18.70
N TYR A 5 -1.67 -7.40 19.09
CA TYR A 5 -2.08 -6.36 18.15
C TYR A 5 -0.89 -5.57 17.59
N ALA A 6 0.19 -5.39 18.35
CA ALA A 6 1.39 -4.75 17.85
C ALA A 6 2.02 -5.55 16.70
N TYR A 7 2.15 -6.88 16.86
CA TYR A 7 2.64 -7.76 15.80
C TYR A 7 1.67 -7.83 14.62
N LEU A 8 0.37 -7.98 14.89
CA LEU A 8 -0.65 -8.04 13.85
C LEU A 8 -0.70 -6.75 13.02
N ARG A 9 -0.52 -5.58 13.65
CA ARG A 9 -0.45 -4.29 12.96
C ARG A 9 0.72 -4.24 11.99
N LEU A 10 1.91 -4.70 12.41
CA LEU A 10 3.08 -4.74 11.54
C LEU A 10 2.84 -5.70 10.36
N TYR A 11 2.34 -6.90 10.64
CA TYR A 11 1.97 -7.87 9.61
C TYR A 11 1.02 -7.28 8.56
N ALA A 12 -0.12 -6.73 9.00
CA ALA A 12 -1.14 -6.18 8.13
C ALA A 12 -0.67 -4.95 7.34
N ASN A 13 0.11 -4.07 7.97
CA ASN A 13 0.47 -2.79 7.35
C ASN A 13 1.76 -2.84 6.52
N PHE A 14 2.58 -3.88 6.66
CA PHE A 14 3.85 -3.97 5.90
C PHE A 14 3.91 -5.18 4.98
N PHE A 15 3.35 -6.31 5.41
CA PHE A 15 3.61 -7.61 4.78
C PHE A 15 2.40 -8.21 4.08
N GLN A 16 1.18 -7.70 4.35
CA GLN A 16 0.01 -8.11 3.59
C GLN A 16 -0.05 -7.42 2.23
N PRO A 17 -0.19 -8.16 1.12
CA PRO A 17 -0.40 -7.58 -0.19
C PRO A 17 -1.75 -6.87 -0.23
N VAL A 18 -1.75 -5.63 -0.72
CA VAL A 18 -2.97 -4.82 -0.84
C VAL A 18 -3.10 -4.26 -2.24
N MET A 19 -4.33 -4.23 -2.75
CA MET A 19 -4.67 -3.55 -3.99
C MET A 19 -5.08 -2.11 -3.65
N LYS A 20 -4.36 -1.12 -4.19
CA LYS A 20 -4.70 0.30 -4.01
C LYS A 20 -5.40 0.83 -5.25
N MET A 21 -6.42 1.67 -5.04
CA MET A 21 -7.03 2.45 -6.11
C MET A 21 -6.20 3.71 -6.35
N THR A 22 -5.64 3.86 -7.54
CA THR A 22 -4.78 5.00 -7.92
C THR A 22 -5.59 6.13 -8.52
N GLU A 23 -6.67 5.81 -9.23
CA GLU A 23 -7.52 6.80 -9.86
C GLU A 23 -8.99 6.43 -9.72
N LYS A 24 -9.82 7.46 -9.53
CA LYS A 24 -11.27 7.38 -9.70
C LYS A 24 -11.70 8.48 -10.65
N LYS A 25 -12.35 8.12 -11.75
CA LYS A 25 -12.82 9.08 -12.75
C LYS A 25 -14.29 8.82 -13.09
N ARG A 26 -15.09 9.88 -13.11
CA ARG A 26 -16.49 9.81 -13.55
C ARG A 26 -16.58 10.16 -15.03
N ILE A 27 -17.21 9.30 -15.81
CA ILE A 27 -17.46 9.49 -17.24
C ILE A 27 -18.97 9.38 -17.45
N GLY A 28 -19.63 10.54 -17.55
CA GLY A 28 -21.09 10.65 -17.56
C GLY A 28 -21.71 10.08 -16.28
N SER A 29 -22.50 9.02 -16.43
CA SER A 29 -23.14 8.31 -15.31
C SER A 29 -22.27 7.20 -14.69
N LYS A 30 -21.15 6.81 -15.32
CA LYS A 30 -20.30 5.70 -14.85
C LYS A 30 -19.11 6.19 -14.03
N LEU A 31 -18.73 5.42 -13.00
CA LEU A 31 -17.50 5.61 -12.23
C LEU A 31 -16.49 4.54 -12.63
N GLN A 32 -15.36 4.95 -13.19
CA GLN A 32 -14.22 4.08 -13.47
C GLN A 32 -13.20 4.20 -12.34
N LYS A 33 -12.69 3.06 -11.88
CA LYS A 33 -11.66 2.96 -10.84
C LYS A 33 -10.45 2.25 -11.43
N LYS A 34 -9.29 2.90 -11.42
CA LYS A 34 -8.03 2.26 -11.78
C LYS A 34 -7.35 1.77 -10.51
N HIS A 35 -6.96 0.50 -10.52
CA HIS A 35 -6.21 -0.11 -9.43
C HIS A 35 -4.74 -0.27 -9.84
N ASP A 36 -3.87 -0.16 -8.85
CA ASP A 36 -2.47 -0.50 -8.93
C ASP A 36 -2.27 -2.02 -8.88
N ASP A 37 -1.07 -2.46 -9.24
CA ASP A 37 -0.67 -3.85 -9.05
C ASP A 37 -0.72 -4.26 -7.58
N ILE A 38 -0.97 -5.54 -7.36
CA ILE A 38 -0.99 -6.13 -6.02
C ILE A 38 0.45 -6.16 -5.50
N LYS A 39 0.74 -5.29 -4.53
CA LYS A 39 2.04 -5.21 -3.85
C LYS A 39 1.85 -5.06 -2.36
N THR A 40 2.83 -5.52 -1.59
CA THR A 40 2.90 -5.22 -0.16
C THR A 40 3.22 -3.73 0.05
N PRO A 41 2.78 -3.12 1.17
CA PRO A 41 3.19 -1.76 1.50
C PRO A 41 4.71 -1.59 1.62
N TYR A 42 5.43 -2.62 2.07
CA TYR A 42 6.90 -2.61 2.12
C TYR A 42 7.52 -2.50 0.72
N GLN A 43 7.06 -3.29 -0.26
CA GLN A 43 7.53 -3.18 -1.65
C GLN A 43 7.29 -1.77 -2.23
N ARG A 44 6.13 -1.16 -1.95
CA ARG A 44 5.85 0.21 -2.39
C ARG A 44 6.77 1.24 -1.73
N LEU A 45 7.20 1.00 -0.49
CA LEU A 45 8.14 1.87 0.21
C LEU A 45 9.53 1.82 -0.45
N LEU A 46 9.98 0.64 -0.86
CA LEU A 46 11.26 0.47 -1.57
C LEU A 46 11.24 1.15 -2.94
N GLU A 47 10.10 1.11 -3.64
CA GLU A 47 9.89 1.76 -4.94
C GLU A 47 9.64 3.29 -4.82
N SER A 48 9.39 3.79 -3.61
CA SER A 48 9.08 5.19 -3.37
C SER A 48 10.31 6.09 -3.58
N SER A 49 10.16 7.13 -4.39
CA SER A 49 11.18 8.18 -4.57
C SER A 49 11.34 9.10 -3.34
N TYR A 50 10.40 9.03 -2.38
CA TYR A 50 10.43 9.82 -1.16
C TYR A 50 11.34 9.23 -0.07
N VAL A 51 11.87 8.03 -0.27
CA VAL A 51 12.77 7.35 0.68
C VAL A 51 14.13 7.24 0.03
N SER A 52 15.17 7.75 0.71
CA SER A 52 16.55 7.62 0.21
C SER A 52 17.00 6.16 0.25
N GLU A 53 17.91 5.77 -0.64
CA GLU A 53 18.43 4.40 -0.72
C GLU A 53 19.03 3.92 0.62
N ALA A 54 19.66 4.83 1.37
CA ALA A 54 20.23 4.57 2.69
C ALA A 54 19.19 4.25 3.78
N GLN A 55 17.91 4.56 3.55
CA GLN A 55 16.81 4.27 4.47
C GLN A 55 16.01 3.01 4.07
N LYS A 56 16.34 2.40 2.93
CA LYS A 56 15.70 1.19 2.41
C LYS A 56 16.36 -0.11 2.91
N SER A 57 17.46 -0.01 3.65
CA SER A 57 18.26 -1.12 4.22
C SER A 57 17.81 -1.54 5.62
#